data_AF-A0A2H0XC88-F1
#
_entry.id   AF-A0A2H0XC88-F1
#
_cell.length_a   1.000
_cell.length_b   1.000
_cell.length_c   1.000
_cell.angle_alpha   90.00
_cell.angle_beta   90.00
_cell.angle_gamma   90.00
#
_symmetry.space_group_name_H-M   'P 1'
#
loop_
_entity.id
_entity.type
_entity.pdbx_description
1 polymer ?
#
loop_
_entity_poly.entity_id
_entity_poly.type
_entity_poly.pdbx_seq_one_letter_code
_entity_poly.pdbx_strand_id
1 'polypeptide(L)' 'MEFKPGIYQHYKGNKYIALGVAKHSETLEELVVYITLYDNEQSKIWVRPLKMFMEEVEVDGQKTPRFKFLSNY' A
#
# COMPACT_ATOMS: atom_id res chain seq x y z
N MET A 1 3.51 -1.74 13.27
CA MET A 1 3.13 -0.35 12.97
C MET A 1 1.66 -0.32 12.67
N GLU A 2 0.95 0.68 13.20
CA GLU A 2 -0.43 0.95 12.82
C GLU A 2 -0.45 1.57 11.41
N PHE A 3 -1.49 1.26 10.64
CA PHE A 3 -1.67 1.86 9.31
C PHE A 3 -1.97 3.36 9.44
N LYS A 4 -1.44 4.16 8.50
CA LYS A 4 -1.69 5.59 8.44
C LYS A 4 -1.99 6.02 7.00
N PRO A 5 -3.07 6.76 6.73
CA PRO A 5 -3.27 7.38 5.42
C PRO A 5 -2.09 8.30 5.06
N GLY A 6 -1.62 8.25 3.82
CA GLY A 6 -0.37 8.93 3.47
C GLY A 6 0.14 8.62 2.07
N ILE A 7 1.23 9.28 1.70
CA ILE A 7 2.06 8.90 0.57
C ILE A 7 2.93 7.72 0.97
N TYR A 8 2.86 6.64 0.20
CA TYR A 8 3.71 5.46 0.34
C TYR A 8 4.53 5.23 -0.91
N GLN A 9 5.73 4.67 -0.74
CA GLN A 9 6.57 4.18 -1.83
C GLN A 9 6.65 2.66 -1.76
N HIS A 10 6.26 2.00 -2.84
CA HIS A 10 6.51 0.56 -2.97
C HIS A 10 8.01 0.32 -3.11
N TYR A 11 8.52 -0.80 -2.61
CA TYR A 11 9.96 -1.12 -2.70
C TYR A 11 10.51 -1.12 -4.14
N LYS A 12 9.65 -1.27 -5.15
CA LYS A 12 9.98 -1.14 -6.59
C LYS A 12 10.05 0.31 -7.10
N GLY A 13 9.94 1.32 -6.23
CA GLY A 13 10.15 2.74 -6.56
C GLY A 13 8.87 3.56 -6.79
N ASN A 14 7.79 2.95 -7.28
CA ASN A 14 6.52 3.66 -7.54
C ASN A 14 5.88 4.23 -6.26
N LYS A 15 5.23 5.39 -6.38
CA LYS A 15 4.55 6.08 -5.29
C LYS A 15 3.04 5.98 -5.40
N TYR A 16 2.38 6.03 -4.25
CA TYR A 16 0.95 5.86 -4.11
C TYR A 16 0.41 6.73 -2.97
N ILE A 17 -0.84 7.17 -3.06
CA ILE A 17 -1.62 7.70 -1.93
C ILE A 17 -2.42 6.54 -1.33
N ALA A 18 -2.14 6.15 -0.08
CA ALA A 18 -3.02 5.27 0.67
C ALA A 18 -4.10 6.11 1.36
N LEU A 19 -5.36 5.91 0.93
CA LEU A 19 -6.50 6.70 1.41
C LEU A 19 -6.98 6.26 2.80
N GLY A 20 -6.98 4.95 3.04
CA GLY A 20 -7.61 4.36 4.22
C GLY A 20 -7.66 2.84 4.17
N VAL A 21 -8.19 2.25 5.24
CA VAL A 21 -8.54 0.83 5.31
C VAL A 21 -10.04 0.67 5.12
N ALA A 22 -10.44 -0.19 4.20
CA ALA A 22 -11.81 -0.65 3.98
C ALA A 22 -11.96 -2.10 4.46
N LYS A 23 -13.20 -2.57 4.62
CA LYS A 23 -13.49 -3.99 4.85
C LYS A 23 -14.21 -4.58 3.65
N HIS A 24 -13.76 -5.75 3.20
CA HIS A 24 -14.49 -6.57 2.23
C HIS A 24 -15.82 -7.02 2.87
N SER A 25 -16.95 -6.75 2.24
CA SER A 25 -18.28 -6.98 2.84
C SER A 25 -18.58 -8.44 3.20
N GLU A 26 -18.09 -9.36 2.37
CA GLU A 26 -18.38 -10.79 2.42
C GLU A 26 -17.43 -11.53 3.37
N THR A 27 -16.15 -11.13 3.41
CA THR A 27 -15.10 -11.83 4.17
C THR A 27 -14.66 -11.06 5.42
N LEU A 28 -15.04 -9.79 5.53
CA LEU A 28 -14.57 -8.83 6.54
C LEU A 28 -13.05 -8.61 6.53
N GLU A 29 -12.36 -9.01 5.46
CA GLU A 29 -10.93 -8.79 5.29
C GLU A 29 -10.63 -7.29 5.17
N GLU A 30 -9.60 -6.84 5.89
CA GLU A 30 -9.13 -5.45 5.85
C GLU A 30 -8.28 -5.23 4.59
N LEU A 31 -8.65 -4.22 3.81
CA LEU A 31 -8.01 -3.86 2.55
C LEU A 31 -7.54 -2.40 2.61
N VAL A 32 -6.32 -2.12 2.19
CA VAL A 32 -5.87 -0.74 1.95
C VAL A 32 -6.38 -0.30 0.59
N VAL A 33 -7.09 0.83 0.54
CA VAL A 33 -7.48 1.50 -0.70
C VAL A 33 -6.42 2.55 -1.03
N TYR A 34 -5.82 2.49 -2.23
CA TYR A 34 -4.74 3.38 -2.61
C TYR A 34 -4.74 3.75 -4.09
N ILE A 35 -4.20 4.94 -4.40
CA ILE A 35 -4.17 5.55 -5.73
C ILE A 35 -2.73 5.62 -6.23
N THR A 36 -2.48 5.29 -7.50
CA THR A 36 -1.16 5.45 -8.11
C THR A 36 -0.78 6.93 -8.31
N LEU A 37 0.47 7.30 -8.06
CA LEU A 37 1.02 8.63 -8.38
C LEU A 37 1.82 8.64 -9.69
N TYR A 38 1.46 7.74 -10.60
CA TYR A 38 2.02 7.57 -11.93
C TYR A 38 0.94 7.04 -12.88
N ASP A 39 1.22 7.02 -14.18
CA ASP A 39 0.31 6.49 -15.19
C ASP A 39 0.29 4.96 -15.16
N ASN A 40 -0.90 4.39 -15.01
CA ASN A 40 -1.10 2.95 -14.95
C ASN A 40 -2.26 2.59 -15.87
N GLU A 41 -1.95 1.87 -16.93
CA GLU A 41 -2.91 1.48 -17.97
C GLU A 41 -4.02 0.54 -17.46
N GLN A 42 -3.78 -0.17 -16.35
CA GLN A 42 -4.74 -1.13 -15.81
C GLN A 42 -5.74 -0.46 -14.86
N SER A 43 -5.24 0.33 -13.90
CA SER A 43 -6.09 1.06 -12.96
C SER A 43 -5.32 2.15 -12.21
N LYS A 44 -6.02 3.25 -11.91
CA LYS A 44 -5.54 4.32 -11.02
C LYS A 44 -5.75 3.98 -9.54
N ILE A 45 -6.77 3.20 -9.20
CA ILE A 45 -7.17 2.87 -7.82
C ILE A 45 -7.06 1.36 -7.60
N TRP A 46 -6.43 0.98 -6.50
CA TRP A 46 -6.17 -0.41 -6.15
C TRP A 46 -6.62 -0.69 -4.72
N VAL A 47 -6.92 -1.96 -4.47
CA VAL A 47 -7.07 -2.51 -3.12
C VAL A 47 -6.05 -3.62 -2.90
N ARG A 48 -5.58 -3.78 -1.66
CA ARG A 48 -4.69 -4.87 -1.28
C ARG A 48 -4.93 -5.24 0.19
N PRO A 49 -4.84 -6.52 0.59
CA PRO A 49 -4.90 -6.91 2.00
C PRO A 49 -3.99 -6.07 2.87
N LEU A 50 -4.51 -5.55 3.98
CA LEU A 50 -3.78 -4.69 4.91
C LEU A 50 -2.50 -5.36 5.39
N LYS A 51 -2.59 -6.66 5.72
CA LYS A 51 -1.44 -7.48 6.12
C LYS A 51 -0.35 -7.47 5.05
N MET A 52 -0.71 -7.68 3.78
CA MET A 52 0.26 -7.66 2.67
C MET A 52 0.75 -6.25 2.35
N PHE A 53 -0.01 -5.21 2.64
CA PHE A 53 0.43 -3.83 2.42
C PHE A 53 1.48 -3.43 3.45
N MET A 54 1.28 -3.82 4.72
CA MET A 54 2.14 -3.47 5.85
C MET A 54 3.29 -4.46 6.09
N GLU A 55 3.41 -5.52 5.28
CA GLU A 55 4.46 -6.52 5.44
C GLU A 55 5.85 -6.00 5.03
N GLU A 56 6.88 -6.66 5.55
CA GLU A 56 8.24 -6.55 5.04
C GLU A 56 8.48 -7.65 3.98
N VAL A 57 9.29 -7.32 2.98
CA VAL A 57 9.77 -8.24 1.95
C VAL A 57 11.29 -8.29 1.99
N GLU A 58 11.86 -9.38 1.52
CA GLU A 58 13.30 -9.49 1.33
C GLU A 58 13.70 -8.92 -0.03
N VAL A 59 14.59 -7.93 -0.02
CA VAL A 59 15.17 -7.31 -1.22
C VAL A 59 16.68 -7.29 -1.01
N ASP A 60 17.43 -7.94 -1.89
CA ASP A 60 18.89 -8.03 -1.82
C ASP A 60 19.41 -8.52 -0.45
N GLY A 61 18.72 -9.50 0.15
CA GLY A 61 19.05 -10.05 1.47
C GLY A 61 18.68 -9.16 2.66
N GLN A 62 18.00 -8.03 2.43
CA GLN A 62 17.56 -7.11 3.48
C GLN A 62 16.04 -7.07 3.60
N LYS A 63 15.54 -7.09 4.84
CA LYS A 63 14.12 -6.86 5.13
C LYS A 63 13.77 -5.39 4.91
N THR A 64 12.85 -5.15 4.00
CA THR A 64 12.39 -3.81 3.59
C THR A 64 10.86 -3.76 3.63
N PRO A 65 10.24 -2.70 4.16
CA PRO A 65 8.79 -2.53 4.07
C PRO A 65 8.33 -2.61 2.61
N ARG A 66 7.31 -3.44 2.33
CA ARG A 66 6.74 -3.52 0.97
C ARG A 66 6.31 -2.14 0.49
N PHE A 67 5.65 -1.38 1.38
CA PHE A 67 5.28 0.01 1.21
C PHE A 67 5.84 0.83 2.36
N LYS A 68 6.75 1.75 2.04
CA LYS A 68 7.35 2.68 3.01
C LYS A 68 6.54 3.97 3.07
N PHE A 69 6.08 4.35 4.26
CA PHE A 69 5.44 5.65 4.49
C PHE A 69 6.44 6.79 4.26
N LEU A 70 6.03 7.82 3.51
CA LEU A 70 6.85 9.00 3.22
C LEU A 70 6.33 10.25 3.91
N SER A 71 5.05 10.57 3.74
CA SER A 71 4.44 11.81 4.24
C SER A 71 2.92 11.71 4.31
N ASN A 72 2.27 12.71 4.90
CA ASN A 72 0.83 12.94 4.68
C ASN A 72 0.60 13.37 3.21
N TYR A 73 -0.63 13.28 2.70
CA TYR A 73 -1.03 13.69 1.34
C TYR A 73 -2.04 14.83 1.35
#